data_AF-A0A963C7Y9-F1
#
_entry.id   AF-A0A963C7Y9-F1
#
_cell.length_a   1.000
_cell.length_b   1.000
_cell.length_c   1.000
_cell.angle_alpha   90.00
_cell.angle_beta   90.00
_cell.angle_gamma   90.00
#
_symmetry.space_group_name_H-M   'P 1'
#
loop_
_entity.id
_entity.type
_entity.pdbx_description
1 polymer ?
#
loop_
_entity_poly.entity_id
_entity_poly.type
_entity_poly.pdbx_seq_one_letter_code
_entity_poly.pdbx_strand_id
1 'polypeptide(L)'
;MESLIFVIMFLFWIPIWAVRREVANRQSPGYWRRWGAVVLSPTALQGRDHPIGSYMGVPIFEHVRFCNLDYLFERVARSEERDLIEGGELFLEPGLVYRLSDSFISQRS
;
A
#
# COMPACT_ATOMS: atom_id res chain seq x y z
N MET A 1 23.36 -37.79 -15.80
CA MET A 1 21.98 -37.27 -15.83
C MET A 1 21.65 -36.44 -14.61
N GLU A 2 22.10 -36.84 -13.41
CA GLU A 2 21.83 -36.13 -12.16
C GLU A 2 22.37 -34.68 -12.13
N SER A 3 23.56 -34.44 -12.69
CA SER A 3 24.19 -33.10 -12.73
C SER A 3 23.41 -32.08 -13.58
N LEU A 4 22.65 -32.54 -14.58
CA LEU A 4 21.90 -31.69 -15.50
C LEU A 4 20.59 -31.21 -14.87
N ILE A 5 20.01 -32.02 -13.98
CA ILE A 5 18.81 -31.70 -13.19
C ILE A 5 19.12 -30.57 -12.20
N PHE A 6 20.28 -30.61 -11.51
CA PHE A 6 20.69 -29.55 -10.58
C PHE A 6 20.87 -28.19 -11.26
N VAL A 7 21.45 -28.18 -12.47
CA VAL A 7 21.66 -26.94 -13.24
C VAL A 7 20.33 -26.32 -13.69
N ILE A 8 19.39 -27.14 -14.18
CA ILE A 8 18.04 -26.68 -14.55
C ILE A 8 17.31 -26.15 -13.31
N MET A 9 17.39 -26.84 -12.17
CA MET A 9 16.73 -26.42 -10.94
C MET A 9 17.28 -25.08 -10.42
N PHE A 10 18.59 -24.85 -10.53
CA PHE A 10 19.23 -23.57 -10.17
C PHE A 10 18.85 -22.42 -11.10
N LEU A 11 18.73 -22.69 -12.40
CA LEU A 11 18.31 -21.70 -13.42
C LEU A 11 16.91 -21.14 -13.13
N PHE A 12 16.01 -21.93 -12.53
CA PHE A 12 14.69 -21.47 -12.13
C PHE A 12 14.66 -20.84 -10.72
N TRP A 13 15.56 -21.21 -9.81
CA TRP A 13 15.53 -20.74 -8.42
C TRP A 13 16.06 -19.30 -8.25
N ILE A 14 17.11 -18.94 -8.99
CA ILE A 14 17.75 -17.61 -8.94
C ILE A 14 16.78 -16.48 -9.36
N PRO A 15 16.05 -16.57 -10.49
CA PRO A 15 15.14 -15.50 -10.89
C PRO A 15 13.96 -15.34 -9.91
N ILE A 16 13.46 -16.43 -9.32
CA ILE A 16 12.41 -16.38 -8.29
C ILE A 16 12.89 -15.60 -7.06
N TRP A 17 14.14 -15.82 -6.64
CA TRP A 17 14.71 -15.11 -5.50
C TRP A 17 14.94 -13.61 -5.79
N ALA A 18 15.41 -13.29 -6.99
CA ALA A 18 15.61 -11.90 -7.43
C ALA A 18 14.28 -11.11 -7.51
N VAL A 19 13.24 -11.71 -8.09
CA VAL A 19 11.91 -11.09 -8.19
C VAL A 19 11.31 -10.85 -6.79
N ARG A 20 11.45 -11.80 -5.87
CA ARG A 20 10.99 -11.63 -4.47
C ARG A 20 11.70 -10.46 -3.78
N ARG A 21 12.99 -10.25 -4.05
CA ARG A 21 13.76 -9.14 -3.49
C ARG A 21 13.31 -7.78 -4.05
N GLU A 22 12.99 -7.71 -5.33
CA GLU A 22 12.52 -6.48 -5.98
C GLU A 22 11.11 -6.08 -5.49
N VAL A 23 10.23 -7.06 -5.25
CA VAL A 23 8.90 -6.84 -4.66
C VAL A 23 9.00 -6.33 -3.23
N ALA A 24 9.96 -6.84 -2.44
CA ALA A 24 10.22 -6.32 -1.09
C ALA A 24 10.72 -4.87 -1.13
N ASN A 25 11.49 -4.48 -2.15
CA ASN A 25 11.99 -3.13 -2.29
C ASN A 25 10.89 -2.13 -2.69
N ARG A 26 9.85 -2.56 -3.42
CA ARG A 26 8.64 -1.76 -3.71
C ARG A 26 7.71 -1.59 -2.51
N GLN A 27 7.92 -2.32 -1.42
CA GLN A 27 7.26 -2.11 -0.13
C GLN A 27 7.98 -1.08 0.74
N SER A 28 9.02 -0.40 0.22
CA SER A 28 9.74 0.62 0.95
C SER A 28 8.82 1.80 1.31
N PRO A 29 8.65 2.15 2.60
CA PRO A 29 7.79 3.24 3.05
C PRO A 29 8.12 4.59 2.39
N GLY A 30 9.38 4.79 2.00
CA GLY A 30 9.84 6.00 1.32
C GLY A 30 9.32 6.19 -0.10
N TYR A 31 8.94 5.11 -0.80
CA TYR A 31 8.38 5.19 -2.14
C TYR A 31 6.98 5.80 -2.12
N TRP A 32 6.11 5.32 -1.23
CA TRP A 32 4.72 5.77 -1.11
C TRP A 32 4.60 7.21 -0.59
N ARG A 33 5.55 7.67 0.22
CA ARG A 33 5.67 9.07 0.62
C ARG A 33 5.93 10.02 -0.55
N ARG A 34 6.53 9.54 -1.65
CA ARG A 34 6.92 10.37 -2.80
C ARG A 34 5.91 10.31 -3.95
N TRP A 35 5.23 9.18 -4.13
CA TRP A 35 4.40 8.93 -5.33
C TRP A 35 2.90 8.77 -5.06
N GLY A 36 2.48 8.63 -3.80
CA GLY A 36 1.08 8.36 -3.47
C GLY A 36 0.67 6.91 -3.81
N ALA A 37 -0.46 6.45 -3.27
CA ALA A 37 -0.96 5.10 -3.48
C ALA A 37 -2.42 5.13 -3.94
N VAL A 38 -2.76 4.31 -4.93
CA VAL A 38 -4.14 4.06 -5.33
C VAL A 38 -4.49 2.61 -5.01
N VAL A 39 -5.48 2.42 -4.16
CA VAL A 39 -5.98 1.12 -3.74
C VAL A 39 -7.40 0.92 -4.25
N LEU A 40 -7.56 -0.09 -5.10
CA LEU A 40 -8.84 -0.43 -5.74
C LEU A 40 -9.76 -1.25 -4.83
N SER A 41 -9.24 -1.81 -3.73
CA SER A 41 -10.03 -2.66 -2.84
C SER A 41 -9.65 -2.47 -1.37
N PRO A 42 -10.65 -2.36 -0.46
CA PRO A 42 -10.40 -2.29 0.98
C PRO A 42 -9.74 -3.56 1.55
N THR A 43 -9.71 -4.68 0.81
CA THR A 43 -8.96 -5.88 1.22
C THR A 43 -7.44 -5.73 1.10
N ALA A 44 -6.94 -4.72 0.38
CA ALA A 44 -5.50 -4.44 0.32
C ALA A 44 -4.99 -3.69 1.57
N LEU A 45 -5.89 -3.19 2.41
CA LEU A 45 -5.53 -2.57 3.68
C LEU A 45 -5.07 -3.65 4.67
N GLN A 46 -3.91 -3.43 5.30
CA GLN A 46 -3.33 -4.33 6.29
C GLN A 46 -4.02 -4.20 7.65
N GLY A 47 -4.53 -3.01 7.96
CA GLY A 47 -5.22 -2.69 9.19
C GLY A 47 -6.22 -1.57 8.96
N ARG A 48 -7.29 -1.59 9.74
CA ARG A 48 -8.37 -0.59 9.70
C ARG A 48 -8.94 -0.47 11.10
N ASP A 49 -9.26 0.75 11.48
CA ASP A 49 -9.88 1.05 12.76
C ASP A 49 -11.41 0.88 12.71
N HIS A 50 -12.11 1.39 13.72
CA HIS A 50 -13.57 1.44 13.73
C HIS A 50 -14.09 2.35 12.58
N PRO A 51 -15.16 1.95 11.88
CA PRO A 51 -15.75 2.79 10.86
C PRO A 51 -16.40 4.02 11.50
N ILE A 52 -16.08 5.21 10.98
CA ILE A 52 -16.66 6.50 11.38
C ILE A 52 -17.85 6.91 10.50
N GLY A 53 -18.09 6.19 9.41
CA GLY A 53 -19.19 6.44 8.49
C GLY A 53 -19.17 5.50 7.29
N SER A 54 -19.94 5.85 6.27
CA SER A 54 -19.95 5.14 4.99
C SER A 54 -20.15 6.10 3.84
N TYR A 55 -19.45 5.87 2.74
CA TYR A 55 -19.62 6.60 1.48
C TYR A 55 -19.90 5.61 0.35
N MET A 56 -21.01 5.81 -0.35
CA MET A 56 -21.45 4.93 -1.45
C MET A 56 -21.46 3.43 -1.08
N GLY A 57 -21.83 3.10 0.15
CA GLY A 57 -21.86 1.72 0.66
C GLY A 57 -20.50 1.17 1.12
N VAL A 58 -19.42 1.94 0.99
CA VAL A 58 -18.09 1.57 1.49
C VAL A 58 -17.85 2.22 2.85
N PRO A 59 -17.42 1.48 3.89
CA PRO A 59 -17.14 2.05 5.20
C PRO A 59 -15.93 3.00 5.14
N ILE A 60 -16.06 4.15 5.80
CA ILE A 60 -14.99 5.11 6.02
C ILE A 60 -14.37 4.78 7.37
N PHE A 61 -13.06 4.58 7.39
CA PHE A 61 -12.31 4.35 8.62
C PHE A 61 -11.56 5.63 8.98
N GLU A 62 -11.44 5.96 10.27
CA GLU A 62 -10.64 7.11 10.68
C GLU A 62 -9.15 6.87 10.39
N HIS A 63 -8.67 5.68 10.73
CA HIS A 63 -7.31 5.22 10.48
C HIS A 63 -7.30 3.96 9.62
N VAL A 64 -6.39 3.93 8.65
CA VAL A 64 -6.07 2.74 7.84
C VAL A 64 -4.57 2.53 7.76
N ARG A 65 -4.15 1.27 7.67
CA ARG A 65 -2.76 0.89 7.47
C ARG A 65 -2.59 0.25 6.11
N PHE A 66 -1.66 0.79 5.33
CA PHE A 66 -1.29 0.29 4.01
C PHE A 66 0.22 0.30 3.87
N CYS A 67 0.82 -0.80 3.38
CA CYS A 67 2.28 -0.92 3.22
C CYS A 67 3.10 -0.47 4.45
N ASN A 68 2.67 -0.88 5.66
CA ASN A 68 3.31 -0.53 6.93
C ASN A 68 3.39 0.99 7.21
N LEU A 69 2.49 1.76 6.60
CA LEU A 69 2.27 3.18 6.82
C LEU A 69 0.85 3.39 7.34
N ASP A 70 0.71 4.26 8.32
CA ASP A 70 -0.58 4.67 8.86
C ASP A 70 -1.07 5.92 8.12
N TYR A 71 -2.34 5.88 7.73
CA TYR A 71 -3.02 6.95 7.03
C TYR A 71 -4.30 7.34 7.78
N LEU A 72 -4.59 8.64 7.75
CA LEU A 72 -5.75 9.29 8.33
C LEU A 72 -6.74 9.66 7.23
N PHE A 73 -8.03 9.45 7.46
CA PHE A 73 -9.04 9.95 6.53
C PHE A 73 -9.00 11.49 6.48
N GLU A 74 -8.96 12.03 5.26
CA GLU A 74 -8.89 13.48 5.05
C GLU A 74 -10.14 14.00 4.33
N ARG A 75 -10.47 13.40 3.18
CA ARG A 75 -11.57 13.89 2.33
C ARG A 75 -12.16 12.81 1.44
N VAL A 76 -13.33 13.11 0.90
CA VAL A 76 -13.89 12.39 -0.25
C VAL A 76 -13.59 13.19 -1.51
N ALA A 77 -12.93 12.55 -2.48
CA ALA A 77 -12.64 13.09 -3.79
C ALA A 77 -13.49 12.40 -4.86
N ARG A 78 -13.68 13.06 -6.01
CA ARG A 78 -14.31 12.47 -7.19
C ARG A 78 -13.36 11.47 -7.85
N SER A 79 -13.91 10.52 -8.60
CA SER A 79 -13.13 9.54 -9.34
C SER A 79 -12.14 10.18 -10.34
N GLU A 80 -12.45 11.36 -10.85
CA GLU A 80 -11.59 12.14 -11.75
C GLU A 80 -10.33 12.69 -11.05
N GLU A 81 -10.39 12.86 -9.73
CA GLU A 81 -9.27 13.37 -8.91
C GLU A 81 -8.29 12.25 -8.53
N ARG A 82 -8.55 11.01 -8.96
CA ARG A 82 -7.67 9.85 -8.73
C ARG A 82 -6.26 10.06 -9.29
N ASP A 83 -6.15 10.75 -10.42
CA ASP A 83 -4.86 11.01 -11.07
C ASP A 83 -4.11 12.22 -10.45
N LEU A 84 -4.75 12.93 -9.51
CA LEU A 84 -4.20 14.10 -8.82
C LEU A 84 -3.60 13.75 -7.44
N ILE A 85 -3.52 12.47 -7.10
CA ILE A 85 -3.05 12.00 -5.80
C ILE A 85 -1.56 12.30 -5.63
N GLU A 86 -1.25 13.04 -4.58
CA GLU A 86 0.11 13.49 -4.29
C GLU A 86 0.88 12.49 -3.40
N GLY A 87 2.19 12.72 -3.25
CA GLY A 87 3.04 11.93 -2.38
C GLY A 87 2.51 11.90 -0.94
N GLY A 88 2.34 10.70 -0.38
CA GLY A 88 1.78 10.52 0.97
C GLY A 88 0.26 10.52 1.02
N GLU A 89 -0.44 10.67 -0.10
CA GLU A 89 -1.88 10.42 -0.17
C GLU A 89 -2.15 8.96 -0.58
N LEU A 90 -3.28 8.44 -0.10
CA LEU A 90 -3.81 7.11 -0.38
C LEU A 90 -5.25 7.27 -0.84
N PHE A 91 -5.51 6.99 -2.11
CA PHE A 91 -6.84 6.94 -2.68
C PHE A 91 -7.41 5.54 -2.56
N LEU A 92 -8.63 5.43 -2.03
CA LEU A 92 -9.39 4.19 -1.94
C LEU A 92 -10.70 4.37 -2.72
N GLU A 93 -10.97 3.46 -3.66
CA GLU A 93 -12.26 3.46 -4.37
C GLU A 93 -13.43 3.35 -3.35
N PRO A 94 -14.50 4.16 -3.49
CA PRO A 94 -14.91 4.90 -4.68
C PRO A 94 -14.52 6.39 -4.69
N GLY A 95 -13.57 6.82 -3.85
CA GLY A 95 -13.22 8.25 -3.72
C GLY A 95 -12.70 8.66 -2.34
N LEU A 96 -12.35 7.74 -1.46
CA LEU A 96 -11.88 8.05 -0.12
C LEU A 96 -10.40 8.38 -0.15
N VAL A 97 -10.03 9.59 0.23
CA VAL A 97 -8.64 10.03 0.28
C VAL A 97 -8.16 10.04 1.72
N TYR A 98 -7.06 9.34 1.95
CA TYR A 98 -6.36 9.28 3.21
C TYR A 98 -4.99 9.93 3.07
N ARG A 99 -4.51 10.59 4.12
CA ARG A 99 -3.20 11.24 4.16
C ARG A 99 -2.30 10.53 5.15
N LEU A 100 -1.02 10.43 4.83
CA LEU A 100 -0.03 9.84 5.71
C LEU A 100 -0.06 10.56 7.06
N SER A 101 -0.21 9.79 8.14
CA SER A 101 -0.22 10.37 9.47
C SER A 101 1.22 10.56 9.96
N ASP A 102 1.58 11.78 10.36
CA ASP A 102 2.87 12.09 10.99
C ASP A 102 2.99 11.50 12.41
N SER A 103 1.93 10.87 12.92
CA SER A 103 1.84 10.41 14.32
C SER A 103 2.79 9.25 14.68
N PHE A 104 3.57 8.71 13.74
CA PHE A 104 4.60 7.69 14.01
C PHE A 104 6.02 8.26 14.28
N ILE A 105 6.20 9.59 14.32
CA ILE A 105 7.51 10.19 14.63
C ILE A 105 7.76 10.30 16.16
N SER A 106 6.75 10.13 17.02
CA SER A 106 6.85 10.51 18.44
C SER A 106 6.95 9.34 19.47
N GLN A 107 7.19 8.10 19.05
CA GLN A 107 7.45 6.97 19.98
C GLN A 107 8.86 6.36 19.91
N ARG A 108 9.80 7.02 19.23
CA ARG A 108 11.24 6.75 19.35
C ARG A 108 11.98 8.06 19.66
N SER A 109 11.79 8.60 20.87
CA SER A 109 12.79 9.47 21.50
C SER A 109 13.08 8.94 22.90
#